data_AF-A0A5C8JSK3-F1
#
_entry.id   AF-A0A5C8JSK3-F1
#
_cell.length_a   1.000
_cell.length_b   1.000
_cell.length_c   1.000
_cell.angle_alpha   90.00
_cell.angle_beta   90.00
_cell.angle_gamma   90.00
#
_symmetry.space_group_name_H-M   'P 1'
#
loop_
_entity.id
_entity.type
_entity.pdbx_description
1 polymer ?
#
loop_
_entity_poly.entity_id
_entity_poly.type
_entity_poly.pdbx_seq_one_letter_code
_entity_poly.pdbx_strand_id
1 'polypeptide(L)'
;MGDFPPPWGWRRVVWSLLYTVQFKPVLDDDLVEWRARGLVLEPFSGFGREELYEALQEALSSEEPLLDLMPDPPVPRSEHDVRDFLRRVLERMESLRPWPELPFLVMRGDTWPDLGDCREIARLHLDEHQVGDRLHAIFHRSDDGGLWLPLRLNSGDEVALVERRRRDRRDVAVLARPSPGRAPEDVLAAFLHVTGFVPEEIDDLTDGLNAASRGGAGSGWLAYLLRLENSIATLAGEEPVRVSRSTYEAFLRTRLYCQATESPGVVAVGPPGAGLVPAFTLPEALAAFAAAGKDETEPRFFSATGKDLLDLIPEGYGVLVDPGTAYATAFAAGGPG
;
A
#
# COMPACT_ATOMS: atom_id res chain seq x y z
N MET A 1 -5.81 -0.82 37.46
CA MET A 1 -5.54 -0.31 36.11
C MET A 1 -5.06 -1.51 35.32
N GLY A 2 -5.97 -2.18 34.61
CA GLY A 2 -5.63 -3.42 33.88
C GLY A 2 -4.60 -3.12 32.79
N ASP A 3 -3.90 -4.16 32.35
CA ASP A 3 -2.90 -4.07 31.27
C ASP A 3 -3.53 -3.35 30.07
N PHE A 4 -3.05 -2.13 29.85
CA PHE A 4 -3.45 -1.31 28.73
C PHE A 4 -2.28 -1.29 27.76
N PRO A 5 -2.52 -1.63 26.49
CA PRO A 5 -3.81 -2.00 25.88
C PRO A 5 -4.29 -3.43 26.17
N PRO A 6 -5.57 -3.76 25.87
CA PRO A 6 -6.10 -5.13 26.01
C PRO A 6 -5.25 -6.17 25.28
N PRO A 7 -5.25 -7.44 25.74
CA PRO A 7 -4.55 -8.51 25.05
C PRO A 7 -5.07 -8.70 23.63
N TRP A 8 -4.22 -9.26 22.77
CA TRP A 8 -4.53 -9.56 21.37
C TRP A 8 -5.82 -10.38 21.22
N GLY A 9 -6.57 -10.12 20.13
CA GLY A 9 -7.88 -10.71 19.86
C GLY A 9 -8.97 -9.63 19.68
N TRP A 10 -10.24 -10.04 19.73
CA TRP A 10 -11.36 -9.14 19.46
C TRP A 10 -11.43 -7.90 20.36
N ARG A 11 -11.04 -8.05 21.65
CA ARG A 11 -11.02 -6.92 22.60
C ARG A 11 -10.07 -5.82 22.15
N ARG A 12 -8.87 -6.18 21.66
CA ARG A 12 -7.89 -5.22 21.13
C ARG A 12 -8.41 -4.52 19.87
N VAL A 13 -9.08 -5.26 18.97
CA VAL A 13 -9.68 -4.70 17.75
C VAL A 13 -10.80 -3.71 18.07
N VAL A 14 -11.75 -4.11 18.91
CA VAL A 14 -12.86 -3.24 19.34
C VAL A 14 -12.33 -2.01 20.08
N TRP A 15 -11.39 -2.19 21.01
CA TRP A 15 -10.77 -1.08 21.72
C TRP A 15 -10.10 -0.09 20.74
N SER A 16 -9.30 -0.57 19.79
CA SER A 16 -8.63 0.28 18.79
C SER A 16 -9.65 1.05 17.96
N LEU A 17 -10.71 0.37 17.50
CA LEU A 17 -11.75 1.00 16.71
C LEU A 17 -12.51 2.08 17.51
N LEU A 18 -12.93 1.76 18.74
CA LEU A 18 -13.62 2.70 19.62
C LEU A 18 -12.76 3.89 20.01
N TYR A 19 -11.48 3.66 20.32
CA TYR A 19 -10.52 4.69 20.65
C TYR A 19 -10.37 5.71 19.51
N THR A 20 -10.31 5.22 18.26
CA THR A 20 -10.15 6.09 17.10
C THR A 20 -11.40 6.93 16.80
N VAL A 21 -12.58 6.55 17.29
CA VAL A 21 -13.83 7.31 17.13
C VAL A 21 -14.33 7.96 18.41
N GLN A 22 -13.61 7.88 19.53
CA GLN A 22 -14.09 8.29 20.86
C GLN A 22 -14.53 9.77 20.97
N PHE A 23 -14.04 10.64 20.09
CA PHE A 23 -14.40 12.07 20.03
C PHE A 23 -15.54 12.37 19.05
N LYS A 24 -16.06 11.37 18.33
CA LYS A 24 -17.17 11.55 17.39
C LYS A 24 -18.51 11.55 18.15
N PRO A 25 -19.32 12.63 18.05
CA PRO A 25 -20.58 12.72 18.78
C PRO A 25 -21.64 11.75 18.23
N VAL A 26 -21.56 11.40 16.95
CA VAL A 26 -22.49 10.51 16.25
C VAL A 26 -21.70 9.43 15.53
N LEU A 27 -22.23 8.20 15.54
CA LEU A 27 -21.72 7.04 14.80
C LEU A 27 -22.57 6.83 13.54
N ASP A 28 -22.46 7.75 12.59
CA ASP A 28 -23.22 7.80 11.35
C ASP A 28 -22.62 6.91 10.25
N ASP A 29 -23.29 6.86 9.09
CA ASP A 29 -22.92 6.00 7.97
C ASP A 29 -21.62 6.45 7.28
N ASP A 30 -21.30 7.75 7.29
CA ASP A 30 -20.03 8.26 6.79
C ASP A 30 -18.85 7.76 7.66
N LEU A 31 -19.04 7.72 8.98
CA LEU A 31 -18.06 7.15 9.90
C LEU A 31 -17.92 5.64 9.70
N VAL A 32 -19.03 4.93 9.47
CA VAL A 32 -19.04 3.49 9.13
C VAL A 32 -18.24 3.25 7.85
N GLU A 33 -18.51 4.01 6.79
CA GLU A 33 -17.82 3.90 5.49
C GLU A 33 -16.32 4.09 5.66
N TRP A 34 -15.92 5.18 6.31
CA TRP A 34 -14.52 5.51 6.52
C TRP A 34 -13.82 4.44 7.35
N ARG A 35 -14.46 3.90 8.39
CA ARG A 35 -13.86 2.84 9.21
C ARG A 35 -13.78 1.50 8.51
N ALA A 36 -14.82 1.09 7.80
CA ALA A 36 -14.79 -0.16 7.04
C ALA A 36 -13.68 -0.12 5.96
N ARG A 37 -13.57 0.99 5.22
CA ARG A 37 -12.46 1.19 4.26
C ARG A 37 -11.10 1.19 4.94
N GLY A 38 -10.96 1.92 6.05
CA GLY A 38 -9.73 1.95 6.83
C GLY A 38 -9.29 0.55 7.26
N LEU A 39 -10.19 -0.29 7.79
CA LEU A 39 -9.83 -1.66 8.18
C LEU A 39 -9.45 -2.56 7.00
N VAL A 40 -10.02 -2.31 5.81
CA VAL A 40 -9.75 -3.08 4.59
C VAL A 40 -8.46 -2.64 3.88
N LEU A 41 -8.09 -1.36 3.98
CA LEU A 41 -6.97 -0.78 3.23
C LEU A 41 -5.74 -0.51 4.11
N GLU A 42 -5.99 -0.19 5.37
CA GLU A 42 -4.99 0.15 6.39
C GLU A 42 -5.33 -0.58 7.71
N PRO A 43 -5.20 -1.92 7.74
CA PRO A 43 -5.48 -2.71 8.94
C PRO A 43 -4.72 -2.19 10.16
N PHE A 44 -5.30 -2.33 11.34
CA PHE A 44 -4.56 -2.06 12.57
C PHE A 44 -3.29 -2.90 12.62
N SER A 45 -2.18 -2.28 13.04
CA SER A 45 -0.87 -2.93 13.08
C SER A 45 -0.94 -4.27 13.81
N GLY A 46 -0.44 -5.32 13.16
CA GLY A 46 -0.47 -6.68 13.69
C GLY A 46 -1.74 -7.48 13.41
N PHE A 47 -2.68 -6.96 12.63
CA PHE A 47 -3.84 -7.73 12.17
C PHE A 47 -3.91 -7.76 10.64
N GLY A 48 -4.19 -8.93 10.10
CA GLY A 48 -4.73 -9.09 8.76
C GLY A 48 -6.21 -8.66 8.70
N ARG A 49 -6.74 -8.48 7.49
CA ARG A 49 -8.13 -8.03 7.27
C ARG A 49 -9.15 -9.08 7.65
N GLU A 50 -8.83 -10.32 7.31
CA GLU A 50 -9.57 -11.51 7.71
C GLU A 50 -9.61 -11.62 9.24
N GLU A 51 -8.47 -11.44 9.91
CA GLU A 51 -8.39 -11.45 11.37
C GLU A 51 -9.21 -10.32 12.00
N LEU A 52 -9.18 -9.10 11.42
CA LEU A 52 -10.03 -7.98 11.88
C LEU A 52 -11.52 -8.30 11.73
N TYR A 53 -11.91 -8.88 10.60
CA TYR A 53 -13.30 -9.24 10.32
C TYR A 53 -13.79 -10.33 11.28
N GLU A 54 -13.01 -11.39 11.47
CA GLU A 54 -13.31 -12.47 12.42
C GLU A 54 -13.37 -11.97 13.86
N ALA A 55 -12.43 -11.09 14.25
CA ALA A 55 -12.44 -10.43 15.55
C ALA A 55 -13.71 -9.60 15.78
N LEU A 56 -14.17 -8.85 14.78
CA LEU A 56 -15.43 -8.09 14.89
C LEU A 56 -16.66 -9.01 14.96
N GLN A 57 -16.66 -10.13 14.23
CA GLN A 57 -17.70 -11.16 14.35
C GLN A 57 -17.76 -11.79 15.74
N GLU A 58 -16.59 -12.12 16.31
CA GLU A 58 -16.47 -12.66 17.66
C GLU A 58 -16.97 -11.66 18.71
N ALA A 59 -16.57 -10.39 18.60
CA ALA A 59 -17.04 -9.33 19.48
C ALA A 59 -18.57 -9.17 19.47
N LEU A 60 -19.18 -9.22 18.29
CA LEU A 60 -20.64 -9.08 18.14
C LEU A 60 -21.42 -10.29 18.66
N SER A 61 -20.79 -11.46 18.65
CA SER A 61 -21.34 -12.72 19.17
C SER A 61 -21.10 -12.89 20.67
N SER A 62 -20.17 -12.11 21.24
CA SER A 62 -19.94 -12.06 22.68
C SER A 62 -21.06 -11.31 23.41
N GLU A 63 -21.46 -11.81 24.57
CA GLU A 63 -22.38 -11.17 25.51
C GLU A 63 -21.67 -10.16 26.44
N GLU A 64 -20.34 -10.01 26.31
CA GLU A 64 -19.56 -9.11 27.16
C GLU A 64 -19.84 -7.62 26.86
N PRO A 65 -19.88 -6.73 27.87
CA PRO A 65 -20.03 -5.30 27.63
C PRO A 65 -18.84 -4.73 26.85
N LEU A 66 -19.08 -4.24 25.64
CA LEU A 66 -18.03 -3.68 24.79
C LEU A 66 -17.56 -2.31 25.29
N LEU A 67 -18.43 -1.56 25.97
CA LEU A 67 -18.07 -0.28 26.59
C LEU A 67 -17.07 -0.41 27.74
N ASP A 68 -16.99 -1.56 28.41
CA ASP A 68 -16.02 -1.79 29.49
C ASP A 68 -14.56 -1.78 28.98
N LEU A 69 -14.37 -1.95 27.67
CA LEU A 69 -13.05 -1.85 27.03
C LEU A 69 -12.51 -0.42 27.01
N MET A 70 -13.38 0.59 27.01
CA MET A 70 -13.01 2.00 26.94
C MET A 70 -13.59 2.77 28.14
N PRO A 71 -12.93 2.72 29.30
CA PRO A 71 -13.40 3.42 30.49
C PRO A 71 -13.38 4.94 30.26
N ASP A 72 -14.46 5.61 30.69
CA ASP A 72 -14.64 7.06 30.64
C ASP A 72 -14.48 7.69 29.23
N PRO A 73 -15.26 7.25 28.23
CA PRO A 73 -15.17 7.82 26.89
C PRO A 73 -15.58 9.30 26.90
N PRO A 74 -14.89 10.19 26.17
CA PRO A 74 -15.20 11.62 26.12
C PRO A 74 -16.64 11.94 25.69
N VAL A 75 -17.22 11.07 24.86
CA VAL A 75 -18.61 11.11 24.43
C VAL A 75 -19.33 9.90 25.02
N PRO A 76 -20.35 10.09 25.88
CA PRO A 76 -21.16 9.00 26.39
C PRO A 76 -21.86 8.24 25.25
N ARG A 77 -21.89 6.92 25.34
CA ARG A 77 -22.56 6.04 24.36
C ARG A 77 -23.30 4.93 25.08
N SER A 78 -24.38 4.44 24.47
CA SER A 78 -25.00 3.21 24.93
C SER A 78 -24.29 1.99 24.34
N GLU A 79 -24.37 0.86 25.04
CA GLU A 79 -23.86 -0.43 24.53
C GLU A 79 -24.53 -0.80 23.20
N HIS A 80 -25.81 -0.45 23.05
CA HIS A 80 -26.58 -0.66 21.84
C HIS A 80 -25.98 0.12 20.65
N ASP A 81 -25.67 1.42 20.83
CA ASP A 81 -25.09 2.24 19.76
C ASP A 81 -23.72 1.71 19.31
N VAL A 82 -22.91 1.24 20.24
CA VAL A 82 -21.61 0.64 19.93
C VAL A 82 -21.78 -0.65 19.12
N ARG A 83 -22.64 -1.58 19.57
CA ARG A 83 -22.89 -2.83 18.85
C ARG A 83 -23.51 -2.62 17.48
N ASP A 84 -24.42 -1.67 17.37
CA ASP A 84 -25.01 -1.28 16.08
C ASP A 84 -23.93 -0.73 15.12
N PHE A 85 -23.08 0.17 15.60
CA PHE A 85 -21.97 0.69 14.80
C PHE A 85 -21.02 -0.41 14.34
N LEU A 86 -20.59 -1.32 15.23
CA LEU A 86 -19.71 -2.43 14.87
C LEU A 86 -20.35 -3.36 13.84
N ARG A 87 -21.66 -3.64 13.96
CA ARG A 87 -22.41 -4.44 12.99
C ARG A 87 -22.40 -3.78 11.61
N ARG A 88 -22.72 -2.47 11.54
CA ARG A 88 -22.69 -1.71 10.28
C ARG A 88 -21.30 -1.66 9.66
N VAL A 89 -20.24 -1.53 10.46
CA VAL A 89 -18.85 -1.62 9.97
C VAL A 89 -18.55 -3.01 9.39
N LEU A 90 -18.93 -4.08 10.07
CA LEU A 90 -18.71 -5.45 9.61
C LEU A 90 -19.48 -5.75 8.30
N GLU A 91 -20.77 -5.38 8.24
CA GLU A 91 -21.60 -5.48 7.03
C GLU A 91 -20.97 -4.70 5.87
N ARG A 92 -20.42 -3.51 6.16
CA ARG A 92 -19.77 -2.71 5.13
C ARG A 92 -18.46 -3.33 4.66
N MET A 93 -17.63 -3.86 5.56
CA MET A 93 -16.44 -4.63 5.19
C MET A 93 -16.79 -5.81 4.29
N GLU A 94 -17.87 -6.56 4.61
CA GLU A 94 -18.34 -7.68 3.78
C GLU A 94 -18.71 -7.22 2.37
N SER A 95 -19.41 -6.08 2.24
CA SER A 95 -19.79 -5.52 0.94
C SER A 95 -18.60 -5.03 0.09
N LEU A 96 -17.42 -4.83 0.69
CA LEU A 96 -16.19 -4.44 -0.01
C LEU A 96 -15.43 -5.66 -0.57
N ARG A 97 -15.92 -6.89 -0.37
CA ARG A 97 -15.28 -8.09 -0.94
C ARG A 97 -15.47 -8.15 -2.48
N PRO A 98 -14.48 -8.69 -3.23
CA PRO A 98 -13.17 -9.14 -2.75
C PRO A 98 -12.28 -7.96 -2.34
N TRP A 99 -11.59 -8.09 -1.21
CA TRP A 99 -10.71 -7.03 -0.73
C TRP A 99 -9.42 -6.95 -1.56
N PRO A 100 -8.91 -5.75 -1.88
CA PRO A 100 -7.76 -5.58 -2.77
C PRO A 100 -6.47 -6.09 -2.11
N GLU A 101 -5.58 -6.82 -2.77
CA GLU A 101 -4.32 -7.23 -2.13
C GLU A 101 -3.53 -6.01 -1.58
N LEU A 102 -3.09 -6.07 -0.32
CA LEU A 102 -2.35 -4.98 0.30
C LEU A 102 -0.87 -5.07 -0.06
N PRO A 103 -0.21 -3.94 -0.35
CA PRO A 103 1.21 -3.92 -0.73
C PRO A 103 2.10 -4.58 0.33
N PHE A 104 1.75 -4.40 1.60
CA PHE A 104 2.34 -5.08 2.74
C PHE A 104 1.36 -5.12 3.92
N LEU A 105 1.63 -6.00 4.87
CA LEU A 105 0.98 -6.09 6.17
C LEU A 105 2.00 -5.81 7.27
N VAL A 106 1.64 -4.94 8.21
CA VAL A 106 2.42 -4.78 9.45
C VAL A 106 2.16 -5.99 10.34
N MET A 107 3.19 -6.79 10.57
CA MET A 107 3.11 -7.97 11.41
C MET A 107 3.16 -7.62 12.89
N ARG A 108 2.77 -8.57 13.74
CA ARG A 108 2.90 -8.42 15.18
C ARG A 108 4.35 -8.64 15.58
N GLY A 109 4.85 -7.79 16.48
CA GLY A 109 6.21 -7.93 16.99
C GLY A 109 6.50 -9.29 17.65
N ASP A 110 5.51 -9.91 18.30
CA ASP A 110 5.66 -11.22 18.95
C ASP A 110 5.64 -12.42 17.99
N THR A 111 5.24 -12.20 16.72
CA THR A 111 5.18 -13.25 15.70
C THR A 111 6.43 -13.33 14.83
N TRP A 112 7.33 -12.35 14.95
CA TRP A 112 8.56 -12.35 14.17
C TRP A 112 9.62 -13.26 14.81
N PRO A 113 10.40 -14.00 14.01
CA PRO A 113 11.54 -14.79 14.52
C PRO A 113 12.64 -13.91 15.12
N ASP A 114 13.65 -14.54 15.72
CA ASP A 114 14.85 -13.83 16.18
C ASP A 114 15.47 -13.03 15.03
N LEU A 115 15.67 -11.72 15.25
CA LEU A 115 16.32 -10.83 14.28
C LEU A 115 17.74 -11.29 13.94
N GLY A 116 18.38 -12.10 14.79
CA GLY A 116 19.70 -12.70 14.56
C GLY A 116 19.79 -13.59 13.32
N ASP A 117 18.68 -14.18 12.88
CA ASP A 117 18.63 -15.02 11.67
C ASP A 117 18.39 -14.20 10.40
N CYS A 118 18.09 -12.91 10.53
CA CYS A 118 17.79 -12.04 9.39
C CYS A 118 19.06 -11.47 8.77
N ARG A 119 19.06 -11.32 7.43
CA ARG A 119 20.15 -10.67 6.70
C ARG A 119 19.82 -9.20 6.49
N GLU A 120 20.72 -8.29 6.84
CA GLU A 120 20.61 -6.88 6.46
C GLU A 120 20.82 -6.74 4.94
N ILE A 121 19.80 -6.24 4.25
CA ILE A 121 19.77 -6.12 2.78
C ILE A 121 19.82 -4.68 2.29
N ALA A 122 19.45 -3.71 3.12
CA ALA A 122 19.59 -2.29 2.82
C ALA A 122 19.63 -1.44 4.09
N ARG A 123 19.97 -0.16 3.94
CA ARG A 123 19.79 0.88 4.97
C ARG A 123 19.08 2.08 4.39
N LEU A 124 18.05 2.56 5.06
CA LEU A 124 17.33 3.77 4.72
C LEU A 124 18.04 4.97 5.36
N HIS A 125 18.25 6.03 4.58
CA HIS A 125 18.81 7.31 5.06
C HIS A 125 17.76 8.18 5.79
N LEU A 126 16.78 7.52 6.41
CA LEU A 126 15.65 8.10 7.10
C LEU A 126 15.60 7.57 8.53
N ASP A 127 15.07 8.36 9.45
CA ASP A 127 14.82 7.92 10.82
C ASP A 127 13.50 7.13 10.94
N GLU A 128 13.28 6.54 12.12
CA GLU A 128 12.11 5.70 12.40
C GLU A 128 10.78 6.44 12.26
N HIS A 129 10.77 7.75 12.52
CA HIS A 129 9.57 8.57 12.42
C HIS A 129 9.24 8.83 10.96
N GLN A 130 10.24 9.22 10.16
CA GLN A 130 10.06 9.45 8.72
C GLN A 130 9.63 8.16 7.99
N VAL A 131 10.22 7.02 8.34
CA VAL A 131 9.85 5.71 7.80
C VAL A 131 8.43 5.33 8.25
N GLY A 132 8.11 5.50 9.53
CA GLY A 132 6.79 5.19 10.07
C GLY A 132 5.68 6.05 9.45
N ASP A 133 5.91 7.35 9.31
CA ASP A 133 4.96 8.28 8.67
C ASP A 133 4.71 7.90 7.21
N ARG A 134 5.75 7.52 6.47
CA ARG A 134 5.63 7.11 5.06
C ARG A 134 4.86 5.81 4.89
N LEU A 135 5.07 4.86 5.80
CA LEU A 135 4.41 3.55 5.77
C LEU A 135 3.07 3.55 6.52
N HIS A 136 2.68 4.69 7.11
CA HIS A 136 1.55 4.80 8.03
C HIS A 136 1.57 3.74 9.15
N ALA A 137 2.75 3.47 9.69
CA ALA A 137 3.00 2.39 10.64
C ALA A 137 3.85 2.88 11.83
N ILE A 138 3.65 2.25 12.99
CA ILE A 138 4.34 2.61 14.23
C ILE A 138 5.38 1.54 14.54
N PHE A 139 6.63 1.97 14.78
CA PHE A 139 7.68 1.08 15.26
C PHE A 139 7.38 0.57 16.67
N HIS A 140 7.57 -0.72 16.86
CA HIS A 140 7.48 -1.39 18.15
C HIS A 140 8.81 -1.26 18.90
N ARG A 141 8.73 -1.22 20.23
CA ARG A 141 9.92 -1.32 21.08
C ARG A 141 10.18 -2.80 21.38
N SER A 142 11.39 -3.27 21.12
CA SER A 142 11.87 -4.60 21.53
C SER A 142 12.34 -4.60 22.99
N ASP A 143 12.52 -5.80 23.56
CA ASP A 143 12.95 -5.98 24.96
C ASP A 143 14.34 -5.40 25.25
N ASP A 144 15.21 -5.36 24.24
CA ASP A 144 16.54 -4.72 24.31
C ASP A 144 16.48 -3.18 24.16
N GLY A 145 15.28 -2.61 24.01
CA GLY A 145 15.04 -1.18 23.89
C GLY A 145 15.19 -0.62 22.47
N GLY A 146 15.50 -1.47 21.48
CA GLY A 146 15.49 -1.11 20.07
C GLY A 146 14.09 -0.79 19.55
N LEU A 147 14.01 -0.07 18.43
CA LEU A 147 12.76 0.16 17.71
C LEU A 147 12.78 -0.63 16.41
N TRP A 148 11.66 -1.29 16.09
CA TRP A 148 11.55 -2.09 14.88
C TRP A 148 10.12 -2.25 14.37
N LEU A 149 9.96 -2.54 13.08
CA LEU A 149 8.68 -2.66 12.40
C LEU A 149 8.74 -3.85 11.41
N PRO A 150 8.13 -5.00 11.76
CA PRO A 150 8.06 -6.16 10.86
C PRO A 150 6.95 -6.01 9.84
N LEU A 151 7.25 -6.37 8.59
CA LEU A 151 6.38 -6.30 7.44
C LEU A 151 6.36 -7.64 6.71
N ARG A 152 5.18 -8.03 6.22
CA ARG A 152 5.01 -9.06 5.20
C ARG A 152 4.58 -8.39 3.91
N LEU A 153 5.39 -8.48 2.86
CA LEU A 153 5.08 -7.91 1.55
C LEU A 153 4.03 -8.79 0.85
N ASN A 154 3.32 -8.24 -0.14
CA ASN A 154 2.38 -9.01 -0.96
C ASN A 154 3.04 -10.19 -1.72
N SER A 155 4.34 -10.11 -1.97
CA SER A 155 5.13 -11.23 -2.51
C SER A 155 5.25 -12.42 -1.55
N GLY A 156 4.80 -12.28 -0.30
CA GLY A 156 5.03 -13.23 0.78
C GLY A 156 6.40 -13.07 1.45
N ASP A 157 7.25 -12.18 0.94
CA ASP A 157 8.56 -11.88 1.54
C ASP A 157 8.37 -11.20 2.90
N GLU A 158 9.17 -11.58 3.88
CA GLU A 158 9.16 -11.03 5.24
C GLU A 158 10.40 -10.15 5.43
N VAL A 159 10.19 -8.85 5.69
CA VAL A 159 11.24 -7.90 6.10
C VAL A 159 10.98 -7.25 7.46
N ALA A 160 12.02 -6.85 8.17
CA ALA A 160 11.95 -6.03 9.38
C ALA A 160 12.75 -4.74 9.21
N LEU A 161 12.15 -3.63 9.58
CA LEU A 161 12.78 -2.32 9.64
C LEU A 161 13.28 -2.09 11.06
N VAL A 162 14.57 -1.82 11.27
CA VAL A 162 15.16 -1.73 12.61
C VAL A 162 15.93 -0.41 12.77
N GLU A 163 15.57 0.39 13.78
CA GLU A 163 16.30 1.60 14.14
C GLU A 163 17.74 1.22 14.53
N ARG A 164 18.72 1.79 13.84
CA ARG A 164 20.13 1.70 14.20
C ARG A 164 20.58 3.04 14.75
N ARG A 165 20.82 3.09 16.06
CA ARG A 165 21.39 4.28 16.70
C ARG A 165 22.91 4.31 16.53
N ARG A 166 23.40 5.19 15.66
CA ARG A 166 24.83 5.53 15.58
C ARG A 166 25.09 6.88 16.24
N ARG A 167 26.37 7.18 16.52
CA ARG A 167 26.77 8.38 17.28
C ARG A 167 26.34 9.70 16.62
N ASP A 168 26.14 9.70 15.30
CA ASP A 168 25.94 10.89 14.48
C ASP A 168 24.77 10.78 13.49
N ARG A 169 24.13 9.61 13.36
CA ARG A 169 22.96 9.40 12.47
C ARG A 169 22.00 8.37 13.06
N ARG A 170 20.73 8.55 12.73
CA ARG A 170 19.70 7.52 12.83
C ARG A 170 19.40 7.05 11.42
N ASP A 171 19.66 5.79 11.17
CA ASP A 171 19.28 5.08 9.96
C ASP A 171 18.39 3.89 10.33
N VAL A 172 17.58 3.46 9.37
CA VAL A 172 16.73 2.27 9.53
C VAL A 172 17.31 1.16 8.67
N ALA A 173 17.75 0.07 9.31
CA ALA A 173 18.19 -1.12 8.61
C ALA A 173 16.98 -1.91 8.08
N VAL A 174 17.06 -2.38 6.84
CA VAL A 174 16.10 -3.33 6.26
C VAL A 174 16.69 -4.72 6.38
N LEU A 175 16.08 -5.57 7.21
CA LEU A 175 16.45 -6.96 7.41
C LEU A 175 15.49 -7.86 6.65
N ALA A 176 15.97 -8.79 5.84
CA ALA A 176 15.15 -9.81 5.21
C ALA A 176 15.27 -11.14 5.94
N ARG A 177 14.14 -11.81 6.13
CA ARG A 177 14.11 -13.20 6.56
C ARG A 177 14.58 -14.10 5.42
N PRO A 178 15.53 -15.03 5.63
CA PRO A 178 15.92 -15.97 4.60
C PRO A 178 14.75 -16.87 4.18
N SER A 179 14.46 -16.90 2.88
CA SER A 179 13.44 -17.77 2.28
C SER A 179 14.09 -18.69 1.23
N PRO A 180 13.81 -20.01 1.24
CA PRO A 180 14.39 -20.94 0.27
C PRO A 180 14.08 -20.52 -1.18
N GLY A 181 15.12 -20.41 -2.01
CA GLY A 181 14.98 -20.04 -3.42
C GLY A 181 14.71 -18.55 -3.69
N ARG A 182 14.74 -17.70 -2.65
CA ARG A 182 14.56 -16.26 -2.80
C ARG A 182 15.88 -15.53 -2.56
N ALA A 183 16.35 -14.80 -3.56
CA ALA A 183 17.58 -14.02 -3.46
C ALA A 183 17.33 -12.68 -2.73
N PRO A 184 18.26 -12.19 -1.89
CA PRO A 184 18.11 -10.92 -1.16
C PRO A 184 17.81 -9.71 -2.05
N GLU A 185 18.39 -9.65 -3.25
CA GLU A 185 18.13 -8.61 -4.25
C GLU A 185 16.69 -8.59 -4.74
N ASP A 186 16.04 -9.76 -4.87
CA ASP A 186 14.65 -9.81 -5.25
C ASP A 186 13.73 -9.38 -4.10
N VAL A 187 14.09 -9.68 -2.85
CA VAL A 187 13.37 -9.21 -1.65
C VAL A 187 13.48 -7.69 -1.54
N LEU A 188 14.67 -7.13 -1.73
CA LEU A 188 14.88 -5.68 -1.71
C LEU A 188 14.09 -4.99 -2.83
N ALA A 189 14.09 -5.56 -4.04
CA ALA A 189 13.29 -5.01 -5.15
C ALA A 189 11.78 -5.03 -4.84
N ALA A 190 11.26 -6.11 -4.27
CA ALA A 190 9.87 -6.19 -3.83
C ALA A 190 9.56 -5.15 -2.74
N PHE A 191 10.44 -5.00 -1.75
CA PHE A 191 10.32 -4.00 -0.70
C PHE A 191 10.22 -2.58 -1.28
N LEU A 192 11.18 -2.17 -2.11
CA LEU A 192 11.18 -0.84 -2.72
C LEU A 192 9.93 -0.59 -3.54
N HIS A 193 9.47 -1.59 -4.30
CA HIS A 193 8.24 -1.49 -5.09
C HIS A 193 7.01 -1.19 -4.23
N VAL A 194 6.79 -1.97 -3.17
CA VAL A 194 5.55 -1.87 -2.38
C VAL A 194 5.56 -0.72 -1.37
N THR A 195 6.74 -0.20 -1.02
CA THR A 195 6.90 0.88 -0.04
C THR A 195 7.13 2.25 -0.68
N GLY A 196 7.55 2.29 -1.95
CA GLY A 196 7.84 3.52 -2.67
C GLY A 196 9.11 4.25 -2.21
N PHE A 197 9.98 3.60 -1.42
CA PHE A 197 11.33 4.14 -1.19
C PHE A 197 12.12 4.17 -2.50
N VAL A 198 12.85 5.26 -2.73
CA VAL A 198 13.66 5.42 -3.95
C VAL A 198 15.11 5.00 -3.72
N PRO A 199 15.85 4.61 -4.77
CA PRO A 199 17.24 4.16 -4.65
C PRO A 199 18.18 5.16 -3.95
N GLU A 200 17.94 6.45 -4.12
CA GLU A 200 18.74 7.53 -3.55
C GLU A 200 18.57 7.64 -2.02
N GLU A 201 17.49 7.08 -1.48
CA GLU A 201 17.21 7.06 -0.03
C GLU A 201 17.84 5.85 0.66
N ILE A 202 18.54 4.98 -0.07
CA ILE A 202 19.04 3.72 0.47
C ILE A 202 20.51 3.43 0.16
N ASP A 203 21.19 2.78 1.10
CA ASP A 203 22.38 1.99 0.81
C ASP A 203 21.93 0.55 0.51
N ASP A 204 22.16 0.08 -0.72
CA ASP A 204 21.96 -1.34 -1.06
C ASP A 204 23.11 -2.20 -0.51
N LEU A 205 22.75 -3.18 0.33
CA LEU A 205 23.68 -4.11 0.98
C LEU A 205 23.53 -5.54 0.44
N THR A 206 22.75 -5.72 -0.62
CA THR A 206 22.83 -6.92 -1.46
C THR A 206 24.18 -6.89 -2.20
N ASP A 207 24.64 -8.01 -2.77
CA ASP A 207 25.97 -8.13 -3.40
C ASP A 207 26.10 -7.34 -4.73
N GLY A 208 25.45 -6.18 -4.79
CA GLY A 208 25.32 -5.25 -5.90
C GLY A 208 24.30 -5.69 -6.94
N LEU A 209 23.72 -6.89 -6.87
CA LEU A 209 22.96 -7.49 -7.98
C LEU A 209 21.55 -6.91 -8.18
N ASN A 210 21.06 -6.07 -7.28
CA ASN A 210 19.74 -5.48 -7.45
C ASN A 210 19.73 -4.40 -8.54
N ALA A 211 19.02 -4.64 -9.63
CA ALA A 211 18.86 -3.64 -10.71
C ALA A 211 18.01 -2.44 -10.28
N ALA A 212 17.22 -2.56 -9.20
CA ALA A 212 16.39 -1.47 -8.69
C ALA A 212 17.19 -0.41 -7.93
N SER A 213 18.27 -0.78 -7.25
CA SER A 213 19.08 0.16 -6.46
C SER A 213 20.12 0.95 -7.27
N ARG A 214 20.47 0.51 -8.48
CA ARG A 214 21.56 1.13 -9.27
C ARG A 214 21.14 2.37 -10.07
N GLY A 215 19.98 2.98 -9.80
CA GLY A 215 19.58 4.25 -10.44
C GLY A 215 19.48 4.20 -11.97
N GLY A 216 19.36 3.00 -12.56
CA GLY A 216 18.98 2.87 -13.96
C GLY A 216 17.49 3.14 -14.07
N ALA A 217 17.12 4.37 -14.45
CA ALA A 217 15.75 4.92 -14.55
C ALA A 217 14.79 4.18 -15.53
N GLY A 218 14.92 2.86 -15.68
CA GLY A 218 14.08 2.04 -16.55
C GLY A 218 14.18 0.53 -16.34
N SER A 219 14.86 0.00 -15.30
CA SER A 219 15.03 -1.47 -15.19
C SER A 219 14.58 -2.12 -13.88
N GLY A 220 14.60 -1.46 -12.72
CA GLY A 220 14.17 -2.12 -11.48
C GLY A 220 12.66 -2.28 -11.37
N TRP A 221 11.99 -1.13 -11.29
CA TRP A 221 10.53 -0.99 -11.36
C TRP A 221 9.96 -1.58 -12.65
N LEU A 222 10.57 -1.29 -13.79
CA LEU A 222 10.11 -1.79 -15.08
C LEU A 222 10.34 -3.31 -15.20
N ALA A 223 11.46 -3.89 -14.75
CA ALA A 223 11.61 -5.35 -14.78
C ALA A 223 10.74 -6.07 -13.75
N TYR A 224 10.44 -5.44 -12.62
CA TYR A 224 9.45 -5.95 -11.67
C TYR A 224 8.05 -5.94 -12.30
N LEU A 225 7.61 -4.83 -12.90
CA LEU A 225 6.34 -4.74 -13.64
C LEU A 225 6.29 -5.67 -14.85
N LEU A 226 7.36 -5.79 -15.64
CA LEU A 226 7.46 -6.73 -16.77
C LEU A 226 7.52 -8.20 -16.30
N ARG A 227 8.02 -8.48 -15.09
CA ARG A 227 7.88 -9.81 -14.45
C ARG A 227 6.44 -10.03 -13.94
N LEU A 228 5.76 -8.99 -13.48
CA LEU A 228 4.34 -8.99 -13.13
C LEU A 228 3.42 -9.12 -14.36
N GLU A 229 3.83 -8.62 -15.54
CA GLU A 229 3.13 -8.86 -16.82
C GLU A 229 2.99 -10.36 -17.14
N ASN A 230 3.97 -11.19 -16.72
CA ASN A 230 3.84 -12.64 -16.82
C ASN A 230 2.81 -13.23 -15.83
N SER A 231 2.46 -12.51 -14.76
CA SER A 231 1.32 -12.82 -13.87
C SER A 231 0.00 -12.19 -14.34
N ILE A 232 0.03 -11.06 -15.06
CA ILE A 232 -1.15 -10.47 -15.69
C ILE A 232 -1.63 -11.35 -16.85
N ALA A 233 -0.74 -12.06 -17.54
CA ALA A 233 -1.15 -13.13 -18.47
C ALA A 233 -1.90 -14.28 -17.77
N THR A 234 -1.63 -14.52 -16.48
CA THR A 234 -2.38 -15.46 -15.62
C THR A 234 -3.73 -14.87 -15.20
N LEU A 235 -3.80 -13.55 -14.95
CA LEU A 235 -5.05 -12.80 -14.74
C LEU A 235 -5.85 -12.60 -16.03
N ALA A 236 -5.26 -12.68 -17.22
CA ALA A 236 -5.96 -12.61 -18.51
C ALA A 236 -6.74 -13.91 -18.83
N GLY A 237 -6.60 -14.93 -17.99
CA GLY A 237 -7.55 -16.04 -17.91
C GLY A 237 -8.81 -15.72 -17.07
N GLU A 238 -8.78 -14.64 -16.30
CA GLU A 238 -9.92 -14.07 -15.58
C GLU A 238 -10.38 -12.77 -16.29
N GLU A 239 -11.68 -12.52 -16.36
CA GLU A 239 -12.17 -11.30 -17.03
C GLU A 239 -11.67 -10.04 -16.28
N PRO A 240 -11.12 -9.03 -16.98
CA PRO A 240 -10.72 -7.78 -16.35
C PRO A 240 -11.90 -7.13 -15.62
N VAL A 241 -11.63 -6.44 -14.51
CA VAL A 241 -12.64 -5.72 -13.72
C VAL A 241 -13.43 -4.78 -14.63
N ARG A 242 -14.71 -5.10 -14.85
CA ARG A 242 -15.58 -4.33 -15.75
C ARG A 242 -15.87 -2.96 -15.13
N VAL A 243 -15.31 -1.91 -15.76
CA VAL A 243 -15.58 -0.53 -15.38
C VAL A 243 -17.02 -0.18 -15.76
N SER A 244 -17.78 0.37 -14.81
CA SER A 244 -19.15 0.82 -15.09
C SER A 244 -19.17 1.88 -16.20
N ARG A 245 -20.21 1.88 -17.03
CA ARG A 245 -20.37 2.87 -18.12
C ARG A 245 -20.30 4.31 -17.61
N SER A 246 -20.89 4.60 -16.45
CA SER A 246 -20.84 5.94 -15.84
C SER A 246 -19.44 6.34 -15.40
N THR A 247 -18.65 5.39 -14.86
CA THR A 247 -17.23 5.62 -14.52
C THR A 247 -16.40 5.88 -15.77
N TYR A 248 -16.64 5.12 -16.85
CA TYR A 248 -15.95 5.32 -18.13
C TYR A 248 -16.29 6.69 -18.76
N GLU A 249 -17.56 7.07 -18.80
CA GLU A 249 -17.99 8.37 -19.31
C GLU A 249 -17.46 9.53 -18.46
N ALA A 250 -17.34 9.35 -17.14
CA ALA A 250 -16.70 10.32 -16.26
C ALA A 250 -15.21 10.45 -16.60
N PHE A 251 -14.48 9.33 -16.70
CA PHE A 251 -13.07 9.32 -17.07
C PHE A 251 -12.78 10.06 -18.38
N LEU A 252 -13.58 9.81 -19.43
CA LEU A 252 -13.42 10.49 -20.73
C LEU A 252 -13.46 12.02 -20.61
N ARG A 253 -14.20 12.55 -19.64
CA ARG A 253 -14.38 14.00 -19.42
C ARG A 253 -13.41 14.55 -18.39
N THR A 254 -12.84 13.70 -17.54
CA THR A 254 -11.90 14.09 -16.50
C THR A 254 -10.60 14.57 -17.13
N ARG A 255 -10.17 15.77 -16.71
CA ARG A 255 -8.83 16.25 -17.00
C ARG A 255 -7.87 15.61 -16.01
N LEU A 256 -6.96 14.79 -16.51
CA LEU A 256 -5.90 14.18 -15.73
C LEU A 256 -4.70 15.11 -15.75
N TYR A 257 -4.09 15.30 -14.58
CA TYR A 257 -2.82 15.98 -14.44
C TYR A 257 -1.77 14.92 -14.20
N CYS A 258 -0.88 14.76 -15.18
CA CYS A 258 0.18 13.77 -15.13
C CYS A 258 1.48 14.50 -14.82
N GLN A 259 2.03 14.24 -13.65
CA GLN A 259 3.39 14.64 -13.34
C GLN A 259 4.31 13.65 -14.04
N ALA A 260 5.26 14.13 -14.84
CA ALA A 260 6.32 13.30 -15.38
C ALA A 260 7.30 12.99 -14.25
N THR A 261 7.00 11.95 -13.47
CA THR A 261 7.85 11.43 -12.39
C THR A 261 8.32 10.01 -12.72
N GLU A 262 9.20 9.48 -11.89
CA GLU A 262 9.66 8.09 -11.92
C GLU A 262 8.54 7.07 -11.60
N SER A 263 7.40 7.56 -11.08
CA SER A 263 6.17 6.80 -10.80
C SER A 263 4.98 7.47 -11.48
N PRO A 264 4.79 7.29 -12.80
CA PRO A 264 3.77 8.00 -13.54
C PRO A 264 2.37 7.59 -13.07
N GLY A 265 1.51 8.57 -12.78
CA GLY A 265 0.10 8.31 -12.43
C GLY A 265 -0.73 7.70 -13.57
N VAL A 266 -0.18 7.65 -14.80
CA VAL A 266 -0.85 7.12 -15.99
C VAL A 266 0.16 6.41 -16.91
N VAL A 267 -0.13 5.18 -17.34
CA VAL A 267 0.68 4.43 -18.33
C VAL A 267 -0.19 3.81 -19.41
N ALA A 268 0.34 3.73 -20.65
CA ALA A 268 -0.28 2.93 -21.71
C ALA A 268 0.24 1.50 -21.65
N VAL A 269 -0.68 0.53 -21.59
CA VAL A 269 -0.38 -0.91 -21.47
C VAL A 269 -0.89 -1.62 -22.72
N GLY A 270 -0.02 -2.40 -23.36
CA GLY A 270 -0.31 -3.16 -24.58
C GLY A 270 -0.49 -4.65 -24.37
N PRO A 271 -0.62 -5.43 -25.46
CA PRO A 271 -0.56 -6.90 -25.42
C PRO A 271 0.74 -7.41 -24.77
N PRO A 272 0.75 -8.62 -24.20
CA PRO A 272 1.93 -9.17 -23.54
C PRO A 272 3.20 -9.07 -24.40
N GLY A 273 4.28 -8.52 -23.82
CA GLY A 273 5.57 -8.34 -24.50
C GLY A 273 5.71 -7.08 -25.36
N ALA A 274 4.66 -6.25 -25.45
CA ALA A 274 4.67 -5.03 -26.25
C ALA A 274 5.28 -3.80 -25.52
N GLY A 275 5.58 -3.94 -24.22
CA GLY A 275 6.18 -2.89 -23.38
C GLY A 275 5.21 -1.76 -22.99
N LEU A 276 5.71 -0.82 -22.19
CA LEU A 276 4.97 0.35 -21.71
C LEU A 276 5.32 1.60 -22.51
N VAL A 277 4.33 2.43 -22.84
CA VAL A 277 4.54 3.72 -23.54
C VAL A 277 4.06 4.88 -22.65
N PRO A 278 4.94 5.82 -22.26
CA PRO A 278 4.51 7.07 -21.66
C PRO A 278 3.74 7.90 -22.69
N ALA A 279 2.53 8.34 -22.34
CA ALA A 279 1.68 9.12 -23.22
C ALA A 279 2.07 10.61 -23.17
N PHE A 280 2.33 11.21 -24.33
CA PHE A 280 2.57 12.65 -24.48
C PHE A 280 1.54 13.23 -25.44
N THR A 281 0.98 14.39 -25.10
CA THR A 281 -0.10 15.00 -25.90
C THR A 281 0.38 16.01 -26.96
N LEU A 282 1.70 16.21 -27.10
CA LEU A 282 2.30 17.05 -28.13
C LEU A 282 3.63 16.45 -28.64
N PRO A 283 3.91 16.47 -29.95
CA PRO A 283 5.21 16.10 -30.50
C PRO A 283 6.37 16.90 -29.90
N GLU A 284 6.14 18.16 -29.55
CA GLU A 284 7.12 19.03 -28.89
C GLU A 284 7.37 18.61 -27.44
N ALA A 285 6.36 18.07 -26.75
CA ALA A 285 6.52 17.53 -25.39
C ALA A 285 7.29 16.20 -25.41
N LEU A 286 7.06 15.36 -26.43
CA LEU A 286 7.86 14.15 -26.70
C LEU A 286 9.32 14.51 -27.05
N ALA A 287 9.53 15.50 -27.92
CA ALA A 287 10.85 15.98 -28.29
C ALA A 287 11.58 16.65 -27.11
N ALA A 288 10.86 17.42 -26.30
CA ALA A 288 11.38 18.02 -25.07
C ALA A 288 11.69 16.97 -24.00
N PHE A 289 10.89 15.90 -23.88
CA PHE A 289 11.18 14.75 -23.00
C PHE A 289 12.45 14.02 -23.45
N ALA A 290 12.60 13.76 -24.75
CA ALA A 290 13.82 13.17 -25.31
C ALA A 290 15.06 14.07 -25.15
N ALA A 291 14.88 15.40 -25.10
CA ALA A 291 15.96 16.38 -24.97
C ALA A 291 16.29 16.76 -23.51
N ALA A 292 15.35 16.64 -22.58
CA ALA A 292 15.49 17.02 -21.16
C ALA A 292 16.22 15.97 -20.30
N GLY A 293 16.70 14.87 -20.90
CA GLY A 293 17.60 13.94 -20.26
C GLY A 293 18.99 14.55 -20.05
N LYS A 294 19.10 15.54 -19.15
CA LYS A 294 20.27 16.07 -18.42
C LYS A 294 19.88 17.43 -17.82
N ASP A 295 19.75 17.49 -16.49
CA ASP A 295 19.59 18.71 -15.67
C ASP A 295 18.28 19.52 -15.80
N GLU A 296 17.20 19.13 -15.11
CA GLU A 296 16.21 20.11 -14.63
C GLU A 296 15.62 19.75 -13.26
N THR A 297 15.52 20.77 -12.40
CA THR A 297 15.15 20.73 -10.96
C THR A 297 13.68 21.08 -10.68
N GLU A 298 12.78 21.01 -11.67
CA GLU A 298 11.34 21.20 -11.44
C GLU A 298 10.49 20.14 -12.16
N PRO A 299 9.46 19.57 -11.51
CA PRO A 299 8.58 18.59 -12.14
C PRO A 299 7.69 19.25 -13.19
N ARG A 300 7.78 18.75 -14.42
CA ARG A 300 6.94 19.20 -15.53
C ARG A 300 5.61 18.44 -15.50
N PHE A 301 4.51 19.17 -15.38
CA PHE A 301 3.15 18.63 -15.46
C PHE A 301 2.64 18.76 -16.89
N PHE A 302 1.87 17.77 -17.36
CA PHE A 302 0.97 17.95 -18.49
C PHE A 302 -0.46 17.59 -18.09
N SER A 303 -1.44 18.09 -18.86
CA SER A 303 -2.84 17.74 -18.66
C SER A 303 -3.51 17.33 -19.96
N ALA A 304 -4.32 16.29 -19.90
CA ALA A 304 -5.10 15.76 -21.02
C ALA A 304 -6.45 15.25 -20.50
N THR A 305 -7.48 15.16 -21.35
CA THR A 305 -8.68 14.41 -20.96
C THR A 305 -8.43 12.90 -21.08
N GLY A 306 -9.21 12.08 -20.37
CA GLY A 306 -9.16 10.62 -20.54
C GLY A 306 -9.44 10.19 -21.99
N LYS A 307 -10.27 10.95 -22.71
CA LYS A 307 -10.49 10.75 -24.14
C LYS A 307 -9.24 11.03 -24.97
N ASP A 308 -8.59 12.17 -24.77
CA ASP A 308 -7.39 12.53 -25.53
C ASP A 308 -6.29 11.47 -25.36
N LEU A 309 -6.17 10.88 -24.17
CA LEU A 309 -5.21 9.81 -23.92
C LEU A 309 -5.56 8.52 -24.66
N LEU A 310 -6.83 8.12 -24.67
CA LEU A 310 -7.27 6.92 -25.39
C LEU A 310 -7.16 7.08 -26.91
N ASP A 311 -7.37 8.29 -27.43
CA ASP A 311 -7.22 8.60 -28.86
C ASP A 311 -5.74 8.58 -29.32
N LEU A 312 -4.78 8.65 -28.38
CA LEU A 312 -3.34 8.70 -28.66
C LEU A 312 -2.62 7.36 -28.50
N ILE A 313 -3.23 6.37 -27.86
CA ILE A 313 -2.62 5.05 -27.67
C ILE A 313 -2.93 4.11 -28.86
N PRO A 314 -2.04 3.17 -29.20
CA PRO A 314 -2.29 2.25 -30.31
C PRO A 314 -3.53 1.38 -30.11
N GLU A 315 -4.12 0.91 -31.20
CA GLU A 315 -5.23 -0.05 -31.13
C GLU A 315 -4.81 -1.31 -30.35
N GLY A 316 -5.67 -1.76 -29.43
CA GLY A 316 -5.38 -2.87 -28.51
C GLY A 316 -4.67 -2.47 -27.22
N TYR A 317 -4.36 -1.19 -27.01
CA TYR A 317 -3.83 -0.67 -25.75
C TYR A 317 -4.94 -0.08 -24.88
N GLY A 318 -4.68 -0.02 -23.57
CA GLY A 318 -5.48 0.68 -22.58
C GLY A 318 -4.65 1.67 -21.77
N VAL A 319 -5.34 2.53 -21.02
CA VAL A 319 -4.74 3.45 -20.04
C VAL A 319 -4.94 2.86 -18.64
N LEU A 320 -3.85 2.72 -17.88
CA LEU A 320 -3.90 2.39 -16.46
C LEU A 320 -3.68 3.66 -15.63
N VAL A 321 -4.62 3.97 -14.74
CA VAL A 321 -4.55 5.11 -13.80
C VAL A 321 -4.18 4.61 -12.41
N ASP A 322 -3.32 5.36 -11.72
CA ASP A 322 -2.77 5.06 -10.38
C ASP A 322 -2.08 3.68 -10.30
N PRO A 323 -1.16 3.36 -11.24
CA PRO A 323 -0.45 2.09 -11.23
C PRO A 323 0.37 1.92 -9.95
N GLY A 324 0.31 0.73 -9.34
CA GLY A 324 1.01 0.44 -8.08
C GLY A 324 0.21 0.77 -6.80
N THR A 325 -1.04 1.20 -6.94
CA THR A 325 -1.96 1.37 -5.80
C THR A 325 -3.09 0.34 -5.83
N ALA A 326 -3.79 0.16 -4.71
CA ALA A 326 -5.01 -0.64 -4.64
C ALA A 326 -6.18 -0.08 -5.49
N TYR A 327 -6.01 1.10 -6.09
CA TYR A 327 -7.01 1.79 -6.91
C TYR A 327 -6.71 1.76 -8.41
N ALA A 328 -5.70 0.97 -8.81
CA ALA A 328 -5.28 0.86 -10.20
C ALA A 328 -6.48 0.52 -11.10
N THR A 329 -6.81 1.41 -12.04
CA THR A 329 -8.01 1.29 -12.89
C THR A 329 -7.63 1.32 -14.36
N ALA A 330 -8.03 0.29 -15.11
CA ALA A 330 -7.76 0.17 -16.54
C ALA A 330 -8.94 0.68 -17.40
N PHE A 331 -8.63 1.47 -18.42
CA PHE A 331 -9.58 1.99 -19.41
C PHE A 331 -9.16 1.57 -20.82
N ALA A 332 -10.01 0.84 -21.53
CA ALA A 332 -9.75 0.43 -22.91
C ALA A 332 -10.24 1.46 -23.93
N ALA A 333 -9.56 1.56 -25.07
CA ALA A 333 -9.96 2.43 -26.18
C ALA A 333 -11.33 2.03 -26.79
N GLY A 334 -11.69 0.75 -26.70
CA GLY A 334 -12.96 0.20 -27.22
C GLY A 334 -14.21 0.49 -26.37
N GLY A 335 -14.09 1.16 -25.23
CA GLY A 335 -15.19 1.34 -24.29
C GLY A 335 -15.28 0.24 -23.23
N PRO A 336 -16.26 0.32 -22.31
CA PRO A 336 -16.52 -0.74 -21.33
C PRO A 336 -17.01 -2.01 -22.05
N GLY A 337 -16.35 -3.14 -21.80
CA GLY A 337 -16.70 -4.48 -22.28
C GLY A 337 -17.66 -5.25 -21.37
#